data_AF-A0A1Y1K5L2-F1
#
_entry.id   AF-A0A1Y1K5L2-F1
#
_cell.length_a   1.000
_cell.length_b   1.000
_cell.length_c   1.000
_cell.angle_alpha   90.00
_cell.angle_beta   90.00
_cell.angle_gamma   90.00
#
_symmetry.space_group_name_H-M   'P 1'
#
loop_
_entity.id
_entity.type
_entity.pdbx_description
1 polymer ?
#
loop_
_entity_poly.entity_id
_entity_poly.type
_entity_poly.pdbx_seq_one_letter_code
_entity_poly.pdbx_strand_id
1 'polypeptide(L)'
;EYPDRDEAYKVPNQYYFGTEMIVAPITSPQNVATKTGKVKAWLPPGRYIDFFTGVVYDGDRFLWLNRTLDNAPVLLKQGAIVPLDANLGPGNGCDNPDGFEVVVVIGADGKFELLEEDEEDHSNTSTDKPVAWRKTPISFTQSTGTITIHPSGEGKAPKARDWSIRLLGYKPAQSPEVRINQAVVKTSTSQEGGGLGLLINVGKIPPGG
;
A
#
# COMPACT_ATOMS: atom_id res chain seq x y z
N GLU A 1 -11.22 -0.98 14.55
CA GLU A 1 -11.84 -1.58 13.35
C GLU A 1 -13.10 -2.45 13.60
N TYR A 2 -13.11 -3.52 14.41
CA TYR A 2 -14.31 -4.39 14.54
C TYR A 2 -14.69 -4.70 16.01
N PRO A 3 -15.17 -3.71 16.77
CA PRO A 3 -15.47 -3.88 18.20
C PRO A 3 -16.67 -4.80 18.47
N ASP A 4 -17.62 -4.88 17.54
CA ASP A 4 -18.85 -5.68 17.72
C ASP A 4 -18.71 -7.13 17.24
N ARG A 5 -17.49 -7.55 16.89
CA ARG A 5 -17.20 -8.89 16.36
C ARG A 5 -16.34 -9.68 17.32
N ASP A 6 -16.96 -10.64 18.01
CA ASP A 6 -16.29 -11.58 18.92
C ASP A 6 -15.10 -12.29 18.27
N GLU A 7 -15.13 -12.50 16.96
CA GLU A 7 -14.03 -13.13 16.23
C GLU A 7 -12.72 -12.33 16.29
N ALA A 8 -12.81 -10.99 16.31
CA ALA A 8 -11.65 -10.11 16.39
C ALA A 8 -10.87 -10.34 17.69
N TYR A 9 -11.58 -10.62 18.79
CA TYR A 9 -10.98 -10.89 20.10
C TYR A 9 -10.38 -12.30 20.23
N LYS A 10 -10.58 -13.19 19.24
CA LYS A 10 -10.05 -14.57 19.23
C LYS A 10 -8.70 -14.70 18.52
N VAL A 11 -8.12 -13.60 18.02
CA VAL A 11 -6.86 -13.56 17.29
C VAL A 11 -5.90 -12.50 17.86
N PRO A 12 -5.32 -12.74 19.06
CA PRO A 12 -4.53 -11.73 19.77
C PRO A 12 -3.22 -11.34 19.08
N ASN A 13 -2.72 -12.18 18.16
CA ASN A 13 -1.49 -11.96 17.40
C ASN A 13 -1.78 -11.40 15.99
N GLN A 14 -2.87 -10.65 15.83
CA GLN A 14 -3.25 -9.98 14.60
C GLN A 14 -3.59 -8.53 14.91
N TYR A 15 -3.17 -7.61 14.05
CA TYR A 15 -3.48 -6.19 14.19
C TYR A 15 -3.63 -5.52 12.82
N TYR A 16 -4.25 -4.34 12.83
CA TYR A 16 -4.24 -3.44 11.68
C TYR A 16 -2.98 -2.59 11.69
N PHE A 17 -2.24 -2.58 10.59
CA PHE A 17 -1.13 -1.67 10.37
C PHE A 17 -1.60 -0.56 9.43
N GLY A 18 -1.84 0.63 10.02
CA GLY A 18 -2.59 1.68 9.34
C GLY A 18 -4.04 1.25 9.04
N THR A 19 -4.63 1.87 8.03
CA THR A 19 -6.02 1.62 7.60
C THR A 19 -6.15 0.44 6.64
N GLU A 20 -5.06 0.03 6.01
CA GLU A 20 -5.09 -0.78 4.78
C GLU A 20 -4.66 -2.24 4.96
N MET A 21 -3.86 -2.54 6.00
CA MET A 21 -3.19 -3.83 6.15
C MET A 21 -3.60 -4.55 7.42
N ILE A 22 -3.91 -5.83 7.29
CA ILE A 22 -3.95 -6.78 8.41
C ILE A 22 -2.63 -7.53 8.45
N VAL A 23 -1.94 -7.45 9.58
CA VAL A 23 -0.68 -8.17 9.81
C VAL A 23 -0.91 -9.24 10.88
N ALA A 24 -0.44 -10.46 10.64
CA ALA A 24 -0.53 -11.56 11.59
C ALA A 24 0.85 -12.19 11.83
N PRO A 25 1.68 -11.65 12.74
CA PRO A 25 3.01 -12.22 12.99
C PRO A 25 2.97 -13.68 13.44
N ILE A 26 3.91 -14.47 12.95
CA ILE A 26 4.05 -15.88 13.32
C ILE A 26 5.02 -16.01 14.49
N THR A 27 4.48 -16.32 15.67
CA THR A 27 5.26 -16.54 16.90
C THR A 27 5.34 -18.00 17.32
N SER A 28 4.76 -18.92 16.52
CA SER A 28 4.87 -20.36 16.73
C SER A 28 6.19 -20.91 16.19
N PRO A 29 6.78 -21.96 16.80
CA PRO A 29 7.90 -22.68 16.22
C PRO A 29 7.59 -23.19 14.80
N GLN A 30 8.61 -23.25 13.95
CA GLN A 30 8.48 -23.85 12.62
C GLN A 30 8.18 -25.34 12.70
N ASN A 31 7.36 -25.83 11.77
CA ASN A 31 7.18 -27.26 11.55
C ASN A 31 8.42 -27.83 10.84
N VAL A 32 8.97 -28.93 11.38
CA VAL A 32 10.21 -29.54 10.89
C VAL A 32 10.09 -30.09 9.47
N ALA A 33 8.91 -30.57 9.08
CA ALA A 33 8.66 -31.16 7.76
C ALA A 33 8.41 -30.09 6.69
N THR A 34 7.53 -29.12 6.97
CA THR A 34 7.17 -28.08 5.98
C THR A 34 8.11 -26.89 5.97
N LYS A 35 8.96 -26.74 7.00
CA LYS A 35 9.85 -25.58 7.21
C LYS A 35 9.10 -24.24 7.31
N THR A 36 7.84 -24.28 7.75
CA THR A 36 6.99 -23.09 7.92
C THR A 36 6.50 -22.97 9.36
N GLY A 37 6.37 -21.75 9.86
CA GLY A 37 5.54 -21.45 11.02
C GLY A 37 4.10 -21.19 10.60
N LYS A 38 3.17 -21.10 11.56
CA LYS A 38 1.75 -20.83 11.27
C LYS A 38 1.11 -19.89 12.28
N VAL A 39 0.15 -19.11 11.79
CA VAL A 39 -0.69 -18.23 12.63
C VAL A 39 -2.15 -18.41 12.27
N LYS A 40 -3.02 -18.35 13.29
CA LYS A 40 -4.46 -18.27 13.08
C LYS A 40 -4.84 -16.80 12.97
N ALA A 41 -5.46 -16.43 11.86
CA ALA A 41 -5.96 -15.08 11.60
C ALA A 41 -7.47 -15.12 11.35
N TRP A 42 -8.16 -14.03 11.62
CA TRP A 42 -9.55 -13.80 11.25
C TRP A 42 -9.60 -12.67 10.24
N LEU A 43 -10.16 -12.94 9.06
CA LEU A 43 -10.41 -11.90 8.07
C LEU A 43 -11.85 -11.44 8.22
N PRO A 44 -12.08 -10.13 8.42
CA PRO A 44 -13.43 -9.56 8.39
C PRO A 44 -14.11 -9.77 7.03
N PRO A 45 -15.41 -9.45 6.91
CA PRO A 45 -16.10 -9.50 5.63
C PRO A 45 -15.42 -8.68 4.53
N GLY A 46 -15.23 -9.31 3.38
CA GLY A 46 -14.59 -8.73 2.20
C GLY A 46 -13.67 -9.74 1.51
N ARG A 47 -12.93 -9.26 0.52
CA ARG A 47 -11.89 -10.03 -0.17
C ARG A 47 -10.54 -9.40 0.11
N TYR A 48 -9.54 -10.24 0.33
CA TYR A 48 -8.20 -9.84 0.73
C TYR A 48 -7.18 -10.47 -0.21
N ILE A 49 -6.08 -9.77 -0.47
CA ILE A 49 -4.91 -10.33 -1.14
C ILE A 49 -3.73 -10.31 -0.18
N ASP A 50 -2.93 -11.37 -0.20
CA ASP A 50 -1.67 -11.38 0.51
C ASP A 50 -0.60 -10.65 -0.28
N PHE A 51 0.00 -9.65 0.36
CA PHE A 51 0.95 -8.73 -0.24
C PHE A 51 2.18 -9.41 -0.85
N PHE A 52 2.67 -10.48 -0.23
CA PHE A 52 3.91 -11.12 -0.63
C PHE A 52 3.70 -12.31 -1.56
N THR A 53 2.54 -12.97 -1.48
CA THR A 53 2.24 -14.19 -2.23
C THR A 53 1.23 -13.99 -3.35
N GLY A 54 0.53 -12.85 -3.40
CA GLY A 54 -0.54 -12.58 -4.36
C GLY A 54 -1.79 -13.45 -4.19
N VAL A 55 -1.83 -14.31 -3.16
CA VAL A 55 -2.96 -15.22 -2.93
C VAL A 55 -4.17 -14.44 -2.45
N VAL A 56 -5.33 -14.72 -3.06
CA VAL A 56 -6.61 -14.09 -2.73
C VAL A 56 -7.39 -14.96 -1.73
N TYR A 57 -7.97 -14.32 -0.72
CA TYR A 57 -8.80 -14.94 0.31
C TYR A 57 -10.15 -14.23 0.39
N ASP A 58 -11.23 -15.02 0.42
CA ASP A 58 -12.52 -14.52 0.89
C ASP A 58 -12.52 -14.47 2.43
N GLY A 59 -13.02 -13.37 2.96
CA GLY A 59 -13.06 -13.07 4.39
C GLY A 59 -14.30 -13.61 5.08
N ASP A 60 -14.66 -12.96 6.18
CA ASP A 60 -15.66 -13.39 7.17
C ASP A 60 -15.38 -14.79 7.75
N ARG A 61 -14.10 -15.11 7.95
CA ARG A 61 -13.68 -16.45 8.41
C ARG A 61 -12.32 -16.44 9.10
N PHE A 62 -12.07 -17.52 9.84
CA PHE A 62 -10.75 -17.84 10.33
C PHE A 62 -9.94 -18.61 9.27
N LEU A 63 -8.64 -18.36 9.24
CA LEU A 63 -7.67 -19.01 8.37
C LEU A 63 -6.41 -19.39 9.15
N TRP A 64 -5.76 -20.47 8.73
CA TRP A 64 -4.39 -20.77 9.12
C TRP A 64 -3.45 -20.34 7.99
N LEU A 65 -2.55 -19.41 8.28
CA LEU A 65 -1.60 -18.87 7.34
C LEU A 65 -0.21 -19.41 7.68
N ASN A 66 0.45 -20.02 6.70
CA ASN A 66 1.78 -20.63 6.87
C ASN A 66 2.82 -19.81 6.11
N ARG A 67 3.95 -19.48 6.75
CA ARG A 67 5.07 -18.79 6.09
C ARG A 67 6.41 -19.41 6.48
N THR A 68 7.38 -19.29 5.59
CA THR A 68 8.81 -19.50 5.87
C THR A 68 9.34 -18.38 6.79
N LEU A 69 10.58 -18.51 7.27
CA LEU A 69 11.14 -17.60 8.30
C LEU A 69 11.28 -16.15 7.82
N ASP A 70 11.47 -15.98 6.53
CA ASP A 70 11.71 -14.71 5.83
C ASP A 70 10.43 -13.92 5.55
N ASN A 71 9.25 -14.41 5.99
CA ASN A 71 7.99 -13.79 5.63
C ASN A 71 6.93 -13.88 6.75
N ALA A 72 6.00 -12.93 6.74
CA ALA A 72 4.81 -12.90 7.60
C ALA A 72 3.57 -12.59 6.76
N PRO A 73 2.39 -13.10 7.14
CA PRO A 73 1.15 -12.73 6.46
C PRO A 73 0.85 -11.23 6.61
N VAL A 74 0.75 -10.55 5.47
CA VAL A 74 0.31 -9.16 5.34
C VAL A 74 -0.79 -9.15 4.29
N LEU A 75 -2.01 -8.82 4.72
CA LEU A 75 -3.22 -8.97 3.93
C LEU A 75 -3.86 -7.62 3.70
N LEU A 76 -4.10 -7.27 2.45
CA LEU A 76 -4.72 -6.03 2.04
C LEU A 76 -6.14 -6.30 1.56
N LYS A 77 -7.11 -5.52 2.03
CA LYS A 77 -8.50 -5.60 1.57
C LYS A 77 -8.61 -5.07 0.14
N GLN A 78 -9.55 -5.58 -0.65
CA GLN A 78 -9.90 -4.96 -1.93
C GLN A 78 -10.25 -3.47 -1.75
N GLY A 79 -9.77 -2.62 -2.66
CA GLY A 79 -9.85 -1.16 -2.55
C GLY A 79 -8.73 -0.54 -1.71
N ALA A 80 -7.84 -1.34 -1.11
CA ALA A 80 -6.72 -0.79 -0.36
C ALA A 80 -5.75 -0.02 -1.26
N ILE A 81 -5.27 1.12 -0.77
CA ILE A 81 -4.28 1.98 -1.42
C ILE A 81 -3.14 2.22 -0.42
N VAL A 82 -1.95 1.69 -0.71
CA VAL A 82 -0.79 1.76 0.18
C VAL A 82 0.37 2.44 -0.56
N PRO A 83 0.71 3.70 -0.23
CA PRO A 83 1.93 4.33 -0.67
C PRO A 83 3.13 3.75 0.09
N LEU A 84 4.16 3.32 -0.65
CA LEU A 84 5.44 2.85 -0.14
C LEU A 84 6.55 3.74 -0.69
N ASP A 85 7.65 3.85 0.05
CA ASP A 85 8.88 4.43 -0.49
C ASP A 85 9.36 3.57 -1.69
N ALA A 86 9.68 4.23 -2.81
CA ALA A 86 10.22 3.54 -3.98
C ALA A 86 11.66 3.04 -3.74
N ASN A 87 12.37 3.58 -2.75
CA ASN A 87 13.67 3.09 -2.33
C ASN A 87 13.50 1.91 -1.35
N LEU A 88 13.95 0.72 -1.75
CA LEU A 88 13.90 -0.49 -0.91
C LEU A 88 14.90 -0.48 0.26
N GLY A 89 15.89 0.41 0.22
CA GLY A 89 16.88 0.60 1.28
C GLY A 89 16.99 2.09 1.63
N PRO A 90 15.92 2.70 2.18
CA PRO A 90 15.98 4.09 2.58
C PRO A 90 17.02 4.25 3.69
N GLY A 91 17.74 5.38 3.65
CA GLY A 91 18.66 5.73 4.73
C GLY A 91 17.91 5.96 6.04
N ASN A 92 18.65 5.97 7.15
CA ASN A 92 18.07 6.44 8.41
C ASN A 92 17.87 7.96 8.33
N GLY A 93 16.68 8.44 8.67
CA GLY A 93 16.35 9.85 8.64
C GLY A 93 14.84 10.08 8.71
N CYS A 94 14.46 11.34 8.51
CA CYS A 94 13.06 11.79 8.42
C CYS A 94 12.76 12.52 7.11
N ASP A 95 13.66 12.40 6.11
CA ASP A 95 13.47 13.02 4.81
C ASP A 95 12.28 12.38 4.08
N ASN A 96 11.55 13.20 3.33
CA ASN A 96 10.49 12.70 2.46
C ASN A 96 11.06 11.81 1.34
N PRO A 97 10.34 10.77 0.90
CA PRO A 97 10.78 9.90 -0.19
C PRO A 97 10.96 10.65 -1.52
N ASP A 98 12.05 10.35 -2.22
CA ASP A 98 12.30 10.84 -3.59
C ASP A 98 11.36 10.20 -4.63
N GLY A 99 10.67 9.12 -4.25
CA GLY A 99 9.69 8.45 -5.09
C GLY A 99 8.75 7.55 -4.30
N PHE A 100 7.61 7.23 -4.90
CA PHE A 100 6.61 6.34 -4.32
C PHE A 100 6.26 5.18 -5.24
N GLU A 101 6.06 4.01 -4.64
CA GLU A 101 5.27 2.93 -5.21
C GLU A 101 3.89 2.93 -4.56
N VAL A 102 2.85 3.21 -5.34
CA VAL A 102 1.46 3.17 -4.87
C VAL A 102 0.88 1.81 -5.19
N VAL A 103 0.70 0.98 -4.16
CA VAL A 103 0.08 -0.34 -4.27
C VAL A 103 -1.43 -0.20 -4.17
N VAL A 104 -2.16 -0.74 -5.14
CA VAL A 104 -3.63 -0.74 -5.16
C VAL A 104 -4.16 -2.15 -5.33
N VAL A 105 -5.08 -2.55 -4.46
CA VAL A 105 -5.78 -3.83 -4.56
C VAL A 105 -7.07 -3.67 -5.35
N ILE A 106 -7.13 -4.28 -6.53
CA ILE A 106 -8.33 -4.22 -7.38
C ILE A 106 -9.46 -5.04 -6.77
N GLY A 107 -10.69 -4.54 -6.87
CA GLY A 107 -11.92 -5.25 -6.48
C GLY A 107 -12.96 -4.38 -5.78
N ALA A 108 -12.60 -3.19 -5.31
CA ALA A 108 -13.50 -2.21 -4.72
C ALA A 108 -12.93 -0.79 -4.86
N ASP A 109 -13.77 0.22 -4.63
CA ASP A 109 -13.31 1.60 -4.56
C ASP A 109 -12.38 1.81 -3.36
N GLY A 110 -11.42 2.73 -3.51
CA GLY A 110 -10.39 3.02 -2.53
C GLY A 110 -10.13 4.52 -2.40
N LYS A 111 -9.74 4.96 -1.20
CA LYS A 111 -9.30 6.33 -0.93
C LYS A 111 -8.19 6.32 0.11
N PHE A 112 -7.17 7.14 -0.12
CA PHE A 112 -6.07 7.36 0.82
C PHE A 112 -5.65 8.83 0.77
N GLU A 113 -5.25 9.40 1.91
CA GLU A 113 -4.68 10.75 1.97
C GLU A 113 -3.22 10.62 2.42
N LEU A 114 -2.29 10.84 1.49
CA LEU A 114 -0.87 10.87 1.81
C LEU A 114 -0.56 12.19 2.51
N LEU A 115 -0.12 12.10 3.76
CA LEU A 115 0.28 13.24 4.58
C LEU A 115 1.81 13.30 4.61
N GLU A 116 2.35 14.46 4.26
CA GLU A 116 3.78 14.73 4.28
C GLU A 116 4.04 16.03 5.03
N GLU A 117 5.14 16.08 5.79
CA GLU A 117 5.61 17.34 6.34
C GLU A 117 6.28 18.16 5.23
N ASP A 118 6.08 19.47 5.25
CA ASP A 118 6.83 20.37 4.37
C ASP A 118 8.32 20.28 4.68
N GLU A 119 9.18 20.20 3.66
CA GLU A 119 10.64 20.00 3.79
C GLU A 119 11.36 21.28 4.27
N GLU A 120 10.78 22.05 5.18
CA GLU A 120 11.48 23.14 5.85
C GLU A 120 12.57 22.58 6.78
N ASP A 121 13.66 23.33 6.87
CA ASP A 121 14.85 22.97 7.61
C ASP A 121 14.52 22.59 9.07
N HIS A 122 14.68 21.32 9.41
CA HIS A 122 14.57 20.79 10.77
C HIS A 122 15.59 21.42 11.75
N SER A 123 16.42 22.38 11.31
CA SER A 123 17.30 23.17 12.17
C SER A 123 16.57 24.11 13.14
N ASN A 124 15.28 24.39 12.93
CA ASN A 124 14.54 25.30 13.78
C ASN A 124 13.93 24.59 14.99
N THR A 125 14.67 24.56 16.09
CA THR A 125 14.29 24.02 17.41
C THR A 125 13.15 24.79 18.11
N SER A 126 12.43 25.65 17.40
CA SER A 126 11.29 26.40 17.92
C SER A 126 10.02 25.54 17.87
N THR A 127 9.58 25.06 19.02
CA THR A 127 8.33 24.29 19.21
C THR A 127 7.04 25.10 18.98
N ASP A 128 7.15 26.38 18.59
CA ASP A 128 6.02 27.32 18.56
C ASP A 128 5.40 27.52 17.17
N LYS A 129 5.95 26.92 16.11
CA LYS A 129 5.34 26.98 14.77
C LYS A 129 4.50 25.73 14.49
N PRO A 130 3.27 25.88 13.98
CA PRO A 130 2.47 24.73 13.55
C PRO A 130 3.17 24.03 12.37
N VAL A 131 3.24 22.71 12.42
CA VAL A 131 3.77 21.88 11.33
C VAL A 131 2.89 22.09 10.10
N ALA A 132 3.52 22.49 8.99
CA ALA A 132 2.84 22.60 7.71
C ALA A 132 2.74 21.21 7.06
N TRP A 133 1.50 20.71 6.96
CA TRP A 133 1.22 19.42 6.34
C TRP A 133 0.78 19.59 4.89
N ARG A 134 1.40 18.83 4.00
CA ARG A 134 0.95 18.63 2.63
C ARG A 134 0.05 17.40 2.57
N LYS A 135 -1.06 17.50 1.85
CA LYS A 135 -2.03 16.41 1.65
C LYS A 135 -2.12 16.07 0.18
N THR A 136 -1.91 14.80 -0.17
CA THR A 136 -2.04 14.29 -1.54
C THR A 136 -3.14 13.22 -1.56
N PRO A 137 -4.37 13.57 -1.99
CA PRO A 137 -5.45 12.59 -2.10
C PRO A 137 -5.16 11.58 -3.20
N ILE A 138 -5.39 10.30 -2.92
CA ILE A 138 -5.31 9.21 -3.88
C ILE A 138 -6.66 8.49 -3.86
N SER A 139 -7.25 8.28 -5.02
CA SER A 139 -8.52 7.57 -5.14
C SER A 139 -8.46 6.49 -6.22
N PHE A 140 -9.21 5.42 -6.01
CA PHE A 140 -9.43 4.38 -7.00
C PHE A 140 -10.93 4.13 -7.14
N THR A 141 -11.41 4.19 -8.38
CA THR A 141 -12.80 3.91 -8.73
C THR A 141 -12.86 2.61 -9.54
N GLN A 142 -13.45 1.57 -8.95
CA GLN A 142 -13.47 0.22 -9.50
C GLN A 142 -14.33 0.13 -10.78
N SER A 143 -15.45 0.87 -10.83
CA SER A 143 -16.38 0.82 -11.95
C SER A 143 -15.77 1.34 -13.26
N THR A 144 -14.88 2.34 -13.16
CA THR A 144 -14.14 2.91 -14.30
C THR A 144 -12.72 2.35 -14.43
N GLY A 145 -12.24 1.60 -13.43
CA GLY A 145 -10.86 1.12 -13.37
C GLY A 145 -9.83 2.25 -13.28
N THR A 146 -10.19 3.39 -12.67
CA THR A 146 -9.36 4.60 -12.67
C THR A 146 -8.75 4.83 -11.29
N ILE A 147 -7.42 4.86 -11.24
CA ILE A 147 -6.66 5.41 -10.12
C ILE A 147 -6.32 6.87 -10.42
N THR A 148 -6.47 7.76 -9.44
CA THR A 148 -6.13 9.17 -9.55
C THR A 148 -5.31 9.58 -8.33
N ILE A 149 -4.10 10.05 -8.58
CA ILE A 149 -3.27 10.77 -7.61
C ILE A 149 -3.54 12.24 -7.87
N HIS A 150 -4.19 12.91 -6.93
CA HIS A 150 -4.54 14.33 -7.08
C HIS A 150 -3.32 15.21 -6.78
N PRO A 151 -3.27 16.43 -7.33
CA PRO A 151 -2.29 17.41 -6.91
C PRO A 151 -2.30 17.58 -5.39
N SER A 152 -1.12 17.75 -4.81
CA SER A 152 -0.99 18.06 -3.40
C SER A 152 -1.67 19.39 -3.07
N GLY A 153 -2.31 19.45 -1.90
CA GLY A 153 -2.98 20.64 -1.37
C GLY A 153 -2.02 21.74 -0.91
N GLU A 154 -2.49 22.60 0.00
CA GLU A 154 -1.71 23.73 0.55
C GLU A 154 -0.37 23.29 1.17
N GLY A 155 0.64 24.17 1.07
CA GLY A 155 2.04 23.92 1.45
C GLY A 155 3.00 24.23 0.30
N LYS A 156 4.32 24.20 0.55
CA LYS A 156 5.31 24.25 -0.53
C LYS A 156 5.08 23.07 -1.47
N ALA A 157 5.37 23.24 -2.75
CA ALA A 157 5.28 22.13 -3.70
C ALA A 157 6.37 21.07 -3.37
N PRO A 158 6.12 19.76 -3.56
CA PRO A 158 7.14 18.73 -3.39
C PRO A 158 8.33 18.99 -4.31
N LYS A 159 9.44 18.26 -4.14
CA LYS A 159 10.42 18.09 -5.23
C LYS A 159 9.80 17.22 -6.34
N ALA A 160 10.42 17.17 -7.51
CA ALA A 160 10.01 16.22 -8.54
C ALA A 160 10.28 14.78 -8.07
N ARG A 161 9.30 13.88 -8.20
CA ARG A 161 9.36 12.52 -7.64
C ARG A 161 9.09 11.45 -8.66
N ASP A 162 9.71 10.29 -8.46
CA ASP A 162 9.43 9.11 -9.25
C ASP A 162 8.15 8.42 -8.75
N TRP A 163 7.24 8.12 -9.65
CA TRP A 163 5.99 7.42 -9.33
C TRP A 163 5.91 6.09 -10.05
N SER A 164 5.48 5.08 -9.31
CA SER A 164 5.05 3.81 -9.85
C SER A 164 3.75 3.36 -9.19
N ILE A 165 2.96 2.57 -9.91
CA ILE A 165 1.66 2.08 -9.43
C ILE A 165 1.65 0.56 -9.61
N ARG A 166 1.45 -0.17 -8.51
CA ARG A 166 1.33 -1.64 -8.53
C ARG A 166 -0.11 -2.07 -8.31
N LEU A 167 -0.71 -2.70 -9.32
CA LEU A 167 -2.09 -3.17 -9.30
C LEU A 167 -2.14 -4.65 -8.90
N LEU A 168 -2.45 -4.93 -7.63
CA LEU A 168 -2.62 -6.28 -7.11
C LEU A 168 -3.97 -6.87 -7.50
N GLY A 169 -3.99 -8.17 -7.83
CA GLY A 169 -5.21 -8.85 -8.29
C GLY A 169 -5.63 -8.48 -9.71
N TYR A 170 -4.81 -7.74 -10.44
CA TYR A 170 -5.04 -7.37 -11.83
C TYR A 170 -4.16 -8.18 -12.78
N LYS A 171 -4.79 -8.77 -13.81
CA LYS A 171 -4.09 -9.38 -14.94
C LYS A 171 -4.47 -8.61 -16.21
N PRO A 172 -3.57 -7.79 -16.78
CA PRO A 172 -3.92 -6.97 -17.92
C PRO A 172 -4.22 -7.83 -19.15
N ALA A 173 -5.29 -7.47 -19.87
CA ALA A 173 -5.47 -7.86 -21.27
C ALA A 173 -4.77 -6.86 -22.21
N GLN A 174 -4.63 -5.60 -21.77
CA GLN A 174 -3.97 -4.50 -22.46
C GLN A 174 -3.24 -3.63 -21.43
N SER A 175 -2.22 -2.89 -21.87
CA SER A 175 -1.54 -1.92 -21.03
C SER A 175 -2.50 -0.76 -20.67
N PRO A 176 -2.54 -0.33 -19.40
CA PRO A 176 -3.35 0.81 -19.00
C PRO A 176 -2.83 2.09 -19.64
N GLU A 177 -3.75 2.99 -19.98
CA GLU A 177 -3.41 4.35 -20.39
C GLU A 177 -3.08 5.19 -19.14
N VAL A 178 -1.98 5.96 -19.21
CA VAL A 178 -1.57 6.87 -18.14
C VAL A 178 -1.63 8.29 -18.64
N ARG A 179 -2.23 9.18 -17.84
CA ARG A 179 -2.33 10.61 -18.13
C ARG A 179 -1.71 11.44 -17.00
N ILE A 180 -0.93 12.45 -17.39
CA ILE A 180 -0.37 13.48 -16.49
C ILE A 180 -0.94 14.80 -17.00
N ASN A 181 -1.62 15.57 -16.14
CA ASN A 181 -2.33 16.79 -16.56
C ASN A 181 -3.16 16.60 -17.85
N GLN A 182 -3.92 15.50 -17.93
CA GLN A 182 -4.75 15.08 -19.09
C GLN A 182 -3.98 14.66 -20.35
N ALA A 183 -2.67 14.84 -20.42
CA ALA A 183 -1.85 14.39 -21.55
C ALA A 183 -1.48 12.92 -21.39
N VAL A 184 -1.72 12.11 -22.44
CA VAL A 184 -1.31 10.70 -22.47
C VAL A 184 0.22 10.62 -22.51
N VAL A 185 0.79 9.83 -21.62
CA VAL A 185 2.24 9.62 -21.54
C VAL A 185 2.63 8.18 -21.80
N LYS A 186 3.85 7.99 -22.31
CA LYS A 186 4.43 6.65 -22.46
C LYS A 186 4.94 6.19 -21.11
N THR A 187 4.48 5.02 -20.68
CA THR A 187 4.95 4.36 -19.46
C THR A 187 5.51 2.98 -19.81
N SER A 188 6.24 2.40 -18.86
CA SER A 188 6.64 0.99 -18.96
C SER A 188 5.85 0.16 -17.95
N THR A 189 5.58 -1.09 -18.31
CA THR A 189 4.84 -2.01 -17.44
C THR A 189 5.60 -3.31 -17.30
N SER A 190 5.72 -3.83 -16.08
CA SER A 190 6.24 -5.16 -15.77
C SER A 190 5.18 -5.98 -15.03
N GLN A 191 5.12 -7.28 -15.31
CA GLN A 191 4.39 -8.19 -14.44
C GLN A 191 5.31 -8.64 -13.32
N GLU A 192 4.88 -8.40 -12.09
CA GLU A 192 5.58 -8.91 -10.93
C GLU A 192 5.30 -10.41 -10.79
N GLY A 193 6.36 -11.19 -10.52
CA GLY A 193 6.27 -12.64 -10.40
C GLY A 193 5.31 -13.10 -9.30
N GLY A 194 4.85 -14.35 -9.37
CA GLY A 194 4.11 -14.96 -8.26
C GLY A 194 2.72 -14.37 -7.95
N GLY A 195 2.09 -13.65 -8.89
CA GLY A 195 0.75 -13.08 -8.68
C GLY A 195 0.74 -11.69 -8.03
N LEU A 196 1.90 -11.04 -7.96
CA LEU A 196 2.11 -9.71 -7.39
C LEU A 196 1.65 -8.55 -8.30
N GLY A 197 0.86 -8.86 -9.34
CA GLY A 197 0.14 -7.87 -10.13
C GLY A 197 0.95 -7.19 -11.22
N LEU A 198 0.42 -6.06 -11.72
CA LEU A 198 1.02 -5.23 -12.76
C LEU A 198 1.69 -4.02 -12.12
N LEU A 199 2.99 -3.84 -12.32
CA LEU A 199 3.70 -2.61 -11.99
C LEU A 199 3.73 -1.70 -13.21
N ILE A 200 3.34 -0.44 -13.00
CA ILE A 200 3.32 0.62 -14.00
C ILE A 200 4.32 1.68 -13.55
N ASN A 201 5.41 1.85 -14.29
CA ASN A 201 6.39 2.89 -14.02
C ASN A 201 5.97 4.16 -14.76
N VAL A 202 5.52 5.16 -14.02
CA VAL A 202 5.13 6.47 -14.55
C VAL A 202 6.37 7.35 -14.76
N GLY A 203 7.36 7.22 -13.87
CA GLY A 203 8.60 7.99 -13.90
C GLY A 203 8.52 9.29 -13.12
N LYS A 204 9.46 10.20 -13.40
CA LYS A 204 9.63 11.42 -12.63
C LYS A 204 8.62 12.51 -12.99
N ILE A 205 7.81 12.90 -12.02
CA ILE A 205 6.75 13.91 -12.14
C ILE A 205 7.15 15.18 -11.40
N PRO A 206 7.12 16.36 -12.06
CA PRO A 206 7.36 17.63 -11.40
C PRO A 206 6.19 18.02 -10.50
N PRO A 207 6.39 18.97 -9.59
CA PRO A 207 5.33 19.43 -8.69
C PRO A 207 4.20 20.11 -9.47
N GLY A 208 2.93 19.81 -9.14
CA GLY A 208 1.77 20.29 -9.89
C GLY A 208 1.50 19.54 -11.22
N GLY A 209 2.20 18.42 -11.43
CA GLY A 209 2.02 17.47 -12.54
C GLY A 209 0.79 16.58 -12.40
#